data_AF-A0A938Y4Q9-F1
#
_entry.id   AF-A0A938Y4Q9-F1
#
_cell.length_a   1.000
_cell.length_b   1.000
_cell.length_c   1.000
_cell.angle_alpha   90.00
_cell.angle_beta   90.00
_cell.angle_gamma   90.00
#
_symmetry.space_group_name_H-M   'P 1'
#
loop_
_entity.id
_entity.type
_entity.pdbx_description
1 polymer ?
#
loop_
_entity_poly.entity_id
_entity_poly.type
_entity_poly.pdbx_seq_one_letter_code
_entity_poly.pdbx_strand_id
1 'polypeptide(L)'
;MTKEQKRQINAKVADMLGYEAISGEVDNVNPLYSNGHRLKEMDFSGSWAWMGIMVEKAREQGIYLRLFPRVKTYYGSAINVFAQELGHAASESAPLAVALAYLEAKGIDTAQYQIES
;
A
#
# COMPACT_ATOMS: atom_id res chain seq x y z
N MET A 1 4.04 7.68 -13.00
CA MET A 1 4.06 6.23 -12.68
C MET A 1 3.44 5.45 -13.82
N THR A 2 4.08 4.37 -14.28
CA THR A 2 3.54 3.49 -15.33
C THR A 2 2.48 2.53 -14.77
N LYS A 3 1.64 1.96 -15.65
CA LYS A 3 0.66 0.92 -15.26
C LYS A 3 1.35 -0.29 -14.63
N GLU A 4 2.53 -0.65 -15.14
CA GLU A 4 3.30 -1.79 -14.63
C GLU A 4 3.87 -1.53 -13.23
N GLN A 5 4.42 -0.34 -12.98
CA GLN A 5 4.87 0.04 -11.63
C GLN A 5 3.71 0.02 -10.62
N LYS A 6 2.54 0.55 -11.03
CA LYS A 6 1.33 0.51 -10.21
C LYS A 6 0.92 -0.92 -9.85
N ARG A 7 0.90 -1.82 -10.84
CA ARG A 7 0.61 -3.25 -10.65
C ARG A 7 1.57 -3.90 -9.67
N GLN A 8 2.88 -3.63 -9.82
CA GLN A 8 3.91 -4.17 -8.93
C GLN A 8 3.76 -3.68 -7.49
N ILE A 9 3.48 -2.39 -7.28
CA ILE A 9 3.23 -1.84 -5.94
C ILE A 9 2.00 -2.52 -5.31
N ASN A 10 0.88 -2.60 -6.04
CA ASN A 10 -0.34 -3.21 -5.55
C ASN A 10 -0.14 -4.70 -5.19
N ALA A 11 0.61 -5.45 -6.02
CA ALA A 11 0.95 -6.84 -5.75
C ALA A 11 1.82 -7.01 -4.49
N LYS A 12 2.85 -6.16 -4.32
CA LYS A 12 3.71 -6.18 -3.12
C LYS A 12 2.93 -5.82 -1.85
N VAL A 13 2.05 -4.83 -1.92
CA VAL A 13 1.19 -4.47 -0.78
C VAL A 13 0.27 -5.65 -0.43
N ALA A 14 -0.36 -6.27 -1.42
CA ALA A 14 -1.24 -7.42 -1.20
C ALA A 14 -0.49 -8.57 -0.48
N ASP A 15 0.69 -8.93 -0.99
CA ASP A 15 1.56 -9.96 -0.41
C ASP A 15 1.93 -9.64 1.06
N MET A 16 2.36 -8.40 1.33
CA MET A 16 2.70 -7.95 2.69
C MET A 16 1.50 -7.88 3.64
N LEU A 17 0.28 -7.76 3.10
CA LEU A 17 -0.96 -7.83 3.89
C LEU A 17 -1.45 -9.26 4.09
N GLY A 18 -0.77 -10.26 3.51
CA GLY A 18 -1.11 -11.67 3.62
C GLY A 18 -2.20 -12.14 2.66
N TYR A 19 -2.44 -11.41 1.56
CA TYR A 19 -3.30 -11.89 0.48
C TYR A 19 -2.50 -12.83 -0.44
N GLU A 20 -3.07 -13.97 -0.80
CA GLU A 20 -2.44 -14.89 -1.77
C GLU A 20 -2.55 -14.31 -3.18
N ALA A 21 -1.41 -14.05 -3.82
CA ALA A 21 -1.33 -13.68 -5.23
C ALA A 21 -1.34 -14.95 -6.09
N ILE A 22 -2.48 -15.33 -6.65
CA ILE A 22 -2.54 -16.49 -7.56
C ILE A 22 -2.20 -16.04 -8.98
N SER A 23 -1.07 -16.52 -9.53
CA SER A 23 -0.72 -16.54 -10.96
C SER A 23 -0.21 -15.26 -11.67
N GLY A 24 0.25 -14.23 -10.96
CA GLY A 24 0.94 -13.08 -11.58
C GLY A 24 0.03 -12.09 -12.34
N GLU A 25 -1.24 -12.44 -12.48
CA GLU A 25 -2.34 -11.50 -12.25
C GLU A 25 -2.61 -11.49 -10.74
N VAL A 26 -2.94 -10.35 -10.14
CA VAL A 26 -3.35 -10.34 -8.73
C VAL A 26 -4.78 -10.91 -8.69
N ASP A 27 -4.92 -12.22 -8.92
CA ASP A 27 -6.20 -12.91 -8.78
C ASP A 27 -6.52 -12.94 -7.28
N ASN A 28 -7.37 -11.98 -6.93
CA ASN A 28 -7.83 -11.64 -5.60
C ASN A 28 -8.75 -12.72 -5.04
N VAL A 29 -8.18 -13.83 -4.55
CA VAL A 29 -8.93 -14.75 -3.70
C VAL A 29 -8.97 -14.14 -2.31
N ASN A 30 -10.11 -13.55 -1.96
CA ASN A 30 -10.38 -13.15 -0.59
C ASN A 30 -10.64 -14.44 0.23
N PRO A 31 -9.81 -14.78 1.24
CA PRO A 31 -10.07 -15.97 2.06
C PRO A 31 -11.39 -15.87 2.85
N LEU A 32 -12.01 -14.69 2.97
CA LEU A 32 -13.30 -14.49 3.63
C LEU A 32 -14.52 -14.75 2.72
N TYR A 33 -14.33 -14.86 1.40
CA TYR A 33 -15.41 -15.03 0.42
C TYR A 33 -15.03 -16.16 -0.55
N SER A 34 -15.23 -17.40 -0.11
CA SER A 34 -14.98 -18.65 -0.84
C SER A 34 -15.98 -18.92 -1.99
N ASN A 35 -16.66 -17.89 -2.48
CA ASN A 35 -17.77 -17.99 -3.44
C ASN A 35 -17.37 -17.63 -4.88
N GLY A 36 -16.09 -17.71 -5.24
CA GLY A 36 -15.65 -17.63 -6.64
C GLY A 36 -15.87 -16.27 -7.32
N HIS A 37 -16.21 -15.22 -6.56
CA HIS A 37 -16.31 -13.87 -7.07
C HIS A 37 -14.93 -13.23 -7.14
N ARG A 38 -14.45 -12.98 -8.35
CA ARG A 38 -13.23 -12.19 -8.60
C ARG A 38 -13.47 -10.77 -8.13
N LEU A 39 -12.80 -10.34 -7.06
CA LEU A 39 -12.75 -8.93 -6.70
C LEU A 39 -11.98 -8.18 -7.79
N LYS A 40 -12.58 -7.10 -8.29
CA LYS A 40 -11.95 -6.11 -9.16
C LYS A 40 -10.60 -5.69 -8.54
N GLU A 41 -9.56 -5.61 -9.36
CA GLU A 41 -8.15 -5.31 -9.01
C GLU A 41 -7.97 -4.51 -7.70
N MET A 42 -7.23 -5.08 -6.74
CA MET A 42 -6.89 -4.41 -5.48
C MET A 42 -5.99 -3.19 -5.74
N ASP A 43 -6.57 -2.00 -5.70
CA ASP A 43 -5.89 -0.77 -6.09
C ASP A 43 -5.39 0.04 -4.88
N PHE A 44 -4.49 -0.53 -4.08
CA PHE A 44 -3.96 0.10 -2.87
C PHE A 44 -3.25 1.45 -3.13
N SER A 45 -2.57 1.58 -4.26
CA SER A 45 -1.82 2.77 -4.65
C SER A 45 -2.62 3.82 -5.43
N GLY A 46 -3.84 3.48 -5.87
CA GLY A 46 -4.69 4.37 -6.68
C GLY A 46 -6.08 4.66 -6.11
N SER A 47 -6.56 3.90 -5.13
CA SER A 47 -7.91 4.02 -4.57
C SER A 47 -7.90 4.29 -3.07
N TRP A 48 -8.67 5.30 -2.66
CA TRP A 48 -8.91 5.61 -1.24
C TRP A 48 -9.57 4.45 -0.48
N ALA A 49 -10.47 3.72 -1.12
CA ALA A 49 -11.16 2.60 -0.49
C ALA A 49 -10.17 1.46 -0.14
N TRP A 50 -9.29 1.12 -1.08
CA TRP A 50 -8.25 0.12 -0.85
C TRP A 50 -7.16 0.64 0.10
N MET A 51 -6.80 1.92 0.04
CA MET A 51 -5.92 2.54 1.03
C MET A 51 -6.49 2.41 2.45
N GLY A 52 -7.79 2.65 2.63
CA GLY A 52 -8.46 2.47 3.93
C GLY A 52 -8.35 1.04 4.45
N ILE A 53 -8.57 0.04 3.59
CA ILE A 53 -8.37 -1.38 3.94
C ILE A 53 -6.92 -1.65 4.35
N MET A 54 -5.95 -1.14 3.60
CA MET A 54 -4.52 -1.27 3.92
C MET A 54 -4.19 -0.64 5.28
N VAL A 55 -4.73 0.54 5.62
CA VAL A 55 -4.52 1.20 6.92
C VAL A 55 -4.98 0.32 8.08
N GLU A 56 -6.17 -0.27 7.97
CA GLU A 56 -6.71 -1.14 9.01
C GLU A 56 -5.92 -2.45 9.12
N LYS A 57 -5.56 -3.05 7.98
CA LYS A 57 -4.75 -4.28 7.97
C LYS A 57 -3.31 -4.10 8.43
N ALA A 58 -2.67 -2.97 8.10
CA ALA A 58 -1.35 -2.63 8.63
C ALA A 58 -1.38 -2.48 10.17
N ARG A 59 -2.49 -1.96 10.73
CA ARG A 59 -2.66 -1.81 12.19
C ARG A 59 -2.71 -3.16 12.89
N GLU A 60 -3.35 -4.17 12.31
CA GLU A 60 -3.33 -5.56 12.81
C GLU A 60 -1.89 -6.12 12.93
N GLN A 61 -0.96 -5.59 12.13
CA GLN A 61 0.46 -5.95 12.12
C GLN A 61 1.34 -5.01 12.95
N GLY A 62 0.75 -4.12 13.75
CA GLY A 62 1.47 -3.16 14.58
C GLY A 62 2.03 -1.93 13.85
N ILE A 63 1.64 -1.71 12.59
CA ILE A 63 2.07 -0.57 11.77
C ILE A 63 0.91 0.44 11.66
N TYR A 64 1.16 1.67 12.07
CA TYR A 64 0.19 2.76 11.99
C TYR A 64 0.57 3.67 10.84
N LEU A 65 -0.31 3.77 9.85
CA LEU A 65 -0.13 4.62 8.68
C LEU A 65 -0.77 5.99 8.93
N ARG A 66 0.02 7.05 8.75
CA ARG A 66 -0.38 8.44 8.86
C ARG A 66 -0.25 9.14 7.51
N LEU A 67 -1.17 10.05 7.23
CA LEU A 67 -1.20 10.84 6.02
C LEU A 67 -1.20 12.32 6.38
N PHE A 68 -0.25 13.07 5.85
CA PHE A 68 -0.15 14.51 6.04
C PHE A 68 -0.24 15.21 4.69
N PRO A 69 -1.25 16.04 4.44
CA PRO A 69 -1.30 16.85 3.23
C PRO A 69 -0.19 17.92 3.28
N ARG A 70 0.48 18.13 2.15
CA ARG A 70 1.46 19.20 1.91
C ARG A 70 1.02 20.03 0.69
N VAL A 71 1.73 21.14 0.42
CA VAL A 71 1.45 21.98 -0.74
C VAL A 71 1.76 21.19 -2.01
N LYS A 72 0.70 20.66 -2.65
CA LYS A 72 0.68 19.83 -3.89
C LYS A 72 1.02 18.35 -3.73
N THR A 73 1.36 17.87 -2.54
CA THR A 73 1.68 16.45 -2.32
C THR A 73 1.09 15.94 -1.02
N TYR A 74 1.20 14.63 -0.81
CA TYR A 74 0.91 13.95 0.43
C TYR A 74 2.19 13.32 0.95
N TYR A 75 2.39 13.39 2.26
CA TYR A 75 3.42 12.66 2.97
C TYR A 75 2.78 11.51 3.75
N GLY A 76 3.07 10.28 3.34
CA GLY A 76 2.73 9.06 4.07
C GLY A 76 3.85 8.72 5.06
N SER A 77 3.50 8.36 6.29
CA SER A 77 4.45 7.92 7.32
C SER A 77 3.91 6.66 7.98
N ALA A 78 4.75 5.63 8.07
CA ALA A 78 4.46 4.40 8.77
C ALA A 78 5.24 4.37 10.08
N ILE A 79 4.54 4.17 11.19
CA ILE A 79 5.14 4.15 12.53
C ILE A 79 4.76 2.89 13.31
N ASN A 80 5.54 2.55 14.32
CA ASN A 80 5.17 1.51 15.30
C ASN A 80 4.35 2.09 16.48
N VAL A 81 4.00 1.22 17.43
CA VAL A 81 3.27 1.57 18.67
C VAL A 81 3.99 2.61 19.55
N PHE A 82 5.31 2.75 19.39
CA PHE A 82 6.14 3.71 20.12
C PHE A 82 6.36 5.02 19.34
N ALA A 83 5.62 5.22 18.25
CA ALA A 83 5.74 6.36 17.34
C ALA A 83 7.12 6.53 16.67
N GLN A 84 7.91 5.45 16.59
CA GLN A 84 9.11 5.43 15.78
C GLN A 84 8.73 5.26 14.31
N GLU A 85 9.29 6.11 13.43
CA GLU A 85 9.11 5.99 11.98
C GLU A 85 9.85 4.76 11.44
N LEU A 86 9.13 3.96 10.67
CA LEU A 86 9.60 2.74 10.02
C LEU A 86 9.77 2.93 8.51
N GLY A 87 9.06 3.90 7.93
CA GLY A 87 9.10 4.20 6.49
C GLY A 87 8.27 5.44 6.18
N HIS A 88 8.60 6.11 5.07
CA HIS A 88 7.88 7.31 4.63
C HIS A 88 7.95 7.50 3.13
N ALA A 89 6.96 8.17 2.56
CA ALA A 89 7.02 8.54 1.15
C ALA A 89 6.21 9.79 0.86
N ALA A 90 6.65 10.55 -0.15
CA ALA A 90 5.91 11.68 -0.69
C ALA A 90 5.34 11.33 -2.07
N SER A 91 4.09 11.72 -2.33
CA SER A 91 3.47 11.58 -3.65
C SER A 91 2.31 12.55 -3.85
N GLU A 92 2.02 12.95 -5.08
CA GLU A 92 0.79 13.68 -5.43
C GLU A 92 -0.48 12.83 -5.17
N SER A 93 -0.34 11.49 -5.11
CA SER A 93 -1.42 10.57 -4.77
C SER A 93 -1.31 10.12 -3.30
N ALA A 94 -2.33 10.43 -2.50
CA ALA A 94 -2.41 9.97 -1.11
C ALA A 94 -2.33 8.43 -0.98
N PRO A 95 -3.12 7.63 -1.73
CA PRO A 95 -2.99 6.17 -1.71
C PRO A 95 -1.57 5.69 -2.02
N LEU A 96 -0.90 6.32 -3.00
CA LEU A 96 0.48 5.95 -3.35
C LEU A 96 1.47 6.28 -2.24
N ALA A 97 1.41 7.50 -1.67
CA ALA A 97 2.29 7.89 -0.56
C ALA A 97 2.17 6.92 0.63
N VAL A 98 0.95 6.52 0.97
CA VAL A 98 0.72 5.57 2.07
C VAL A 98 1.21 4.15 1.72
N ALA A 99 0.96 3.70 0.48
CA ALA A 99 1.40 2.38 0.03
C ALA A 99 2.93 2.24 0.05
N LEU A 100 3.65 3.27 -0.41
CA LEU A 100 5.11 3.27 -0.40
C LEU A 100 5.66 3.32 1.03
N ALA A 101 5.11 4.17 1.91
CA ALA A 101 5.52 4.21 3.32
C ALA A 101 5.30 2.87 4.03
N TYR A 102 4.20 2.17 3.73
CA TYR A 102 3.94 0.82 4.23
C TYR A 102 4.97 -0.20 3.74
N LEU A 103 5.31 -0.18 2.44
CA LEU A 103 6.32 -1.07 1.86
C LEU A 103 7.71 -0.83 2.48
N GLU A 104 8.10 0.42 2.69
CA GLU A 104 9.35 0.74 3.39
C GLU A 104 9.36 0.23 4.83
N ALA A 105 8.25 0.36 5.56
CA ALA A 105 8.12 -0.21 6.90
C ALA A 105 8.22 -1.75 6.93
N LYS A 106 8.04 -2.40 5.77
CA LYS A 106 8.26 -3.84 5.57
C LYS A 106 9.66 -4.18 5.05
N GLY A 107 10.55 -3.18 4.94
CA GLY A 107 11.92 -3.36 4.47
C GLY A 107 12.02 -3.49 2.94
N ILE A 108 11.00 -3.11 2.18
CA ILE A 108 11.03 -3.11 0.72
C ILE A 108 11.53 -1.74 0.23
N ASP A 109 12.60 -1.76 -0.57
CA ASP A 109 13.11 -0.56 -1.22
C ASP A 109 12.10 0.00 -2.24
N THR A 110 11.72 1.27 -2.06
CA THR A 110 10.77 1.97 -2.92
C THR A 110 11.39 3.10 -3.75
N ALA A 111 12.71 3.31 -3.71
CA ALA A 111 13.38 4.43 -4.37
C ALA A 111 13.04 4.53 -5.87
N GLN A 112 12.93 3.39 -6.56
CA GLN A 112 12.56 3.32 -7.98
C GLN A 112 11.11 3.76 -8.32
N TYR A 113 10.26 3.96 -7.30
CA TYR A 113 8.86 4.36 -7.44
C TYR A 113 8.62 5.79 -6.96
N GLN A 114 9.58 6.39 -6.26
CA GLN A 114 9.49 7.77 -5.81
C GLN A 114 9.81 8.69 -7.00
N ILE A 115 8.94 9.67 -7.23
CA ILE A 115 9.22 10.76 -8.18
C ILE A 115 9.84 11.86 -7.33
N GLU A 116 11.10 12.20 -7.59
CA GLU A 116 11.76 13.33 -6.93
C GLU A 116 10.86 14.58 -7.06
N SER A 117 10.47 15.13 -5.91
CA SER A 117 9.60 16.30 -5.79
C SER A 117 10.33 17.60 -6.03
#